data_AF-A0A357ZDV4-F1
#
_entry.id   AF-A0A357ZDV4-F1
#
_cell.length_a   1.000
_cell.length_b   1.000
_cell.length_c   1.000
_cell.angle_alpha   90.00
_cell.angle_beta   90.00
_cell.angle_gamma   90.00
#
_symmetry.space_group_name_H-M   'P 1'
#
loop_
_entity.id
_entity.type
_entity.pdbx_description
1 polymer ?
#
loop_
_entity_poly.entity_id
_entity_poly.type
_entity_poly.pdbx_seq_one_letter_code
_entity_poly.pdbx_strand_id
1 'polypeptide(L)'
;MVELQLQAGDLAVFDEAIAESSAKKWDEVAKPLGSLGRLEEAVIGILAATSDPDYTIDKRAVVTLCAANGVVDQGVTMTPGVVTTILAKGLAENKLTVNTMAAVAHADVFTVDMGIAEPLEIEGLLDRRIGPGTGDISQGPAMSREQALQAMQVGIDLVRDLKEQGYKIICTGEAGIGNTTSSSAITTVLLDGDPVELTGRGVGLSDEGLAKKVATIKRAIEVNAPDVNDAI
;
A
#
# COMPACT_ATOMS: atom_id res chain seq x y z
N MET A 1 -21.70 13.00 4.75
CA MET A 1 -20.46 13.09 3.94
C MET A 1 -19.37 12.45 4.77
N VAL A 2 -18.61 11.52 4.21
CA VAL A 2 -17.43 10.96 4.88
C VAL A 2 -16.33 12.02 4.72
N GLU A 3 -15.86 12.60 5.81
CA GLU A 3 -14.69 13.48 5.82
C GLU A 3 -13.54 12.73 6.49
N LEU A 4 -12.32 12.91 5.97
CA LEU A 4 -11.13 12.34 6.59
C LEU A 4 -10.92 12.98 7.96
N GLN A 5 -10.72 12.15 8.97
CA GLN A 5 -10.43 12.57 10.34
C GLN A 5 -8.96 12.97 10.54
N LEU A 6 -8.21 13.15 9.48
CA LEU A 6 -6.80 13.49 9.50
C LEU A 6 -6.52 14.51 8.40
N GLN A 7 -6.05 15.68 8.80
CA GLN A 7 -5.63 16.76 7.92
C GLN A 7 -4.10 16.83 7.86
N ALA A 8 -3.55 17.47 6.82
CA ALA A 8 -2.09 17.60 6.67
C ALA A 8 -1.41 18.24 7.90
N GLY A 9 -2.12 19.12 8.62
CA GLY A 9 -1.62 19.76 9.85
C GLY A 9 -1.58 18.84 11.08
N ASP A 10 -2.21 17.67 11.03
CA ASP A 10 -2.21 16.68 12.12
C ASP A 10 -0.99 15.75 12.06
N LEU A 11 -0.20 15.81 10.98
CA LEU A 11 1.01 15.02 10.82
C LEU A 11 2.14 15.61 11.68
N ALA A 12 2.77 14.76 12.49
CA ALA A 12 3.93 15.15 13.27
C ALA A 12 5.04 15.67 12.34
N VAL A 13 5.69 16.75 12.76
CA VAL A 13 6.79 17.37 12.03
C VAL A 13 8.08 16.66 12.41
N PHE A 14 8.96 16.48 11.43
CA PHE A 14 10.30 15.96 11.64
C PHE A 14 11.08 16.81 12.64
N ASP A 15 11.54 16.21 13.74
CA ASP A 15 12.27 16.92 14.79
C ASP A 15 13.77 17.03 14.46
N GLU A 16 14.14 18.19 13.92
CA GLU A 16 15.53 18.51 13.54
C GLU A 16 16.49 18.48 14.73
N ALA A 17 16.05 18.86 15.94
CA ALA A 17 16.92 18.85 17.11
C ALA A 17 17.25 17.42 17.56
N ILE A 18 16.29 16.50 17.48
CA ILE A 18 16.54 15.07 17.69
C ILE A 18 17.42 14.51 16.57
N ALA A 19 17.21 14.91 15.31
CA ALA A 19 18.06 14.48 14.20
C ALA A 19 19.53 14.88 14.41
N GLU A 20 19.78 16.16 14.72
CA GLU A 20 21.13 16.69 14.97
C GLU A 20 21.81 16.05 16.18
N SER A 21 21.08 15.89 17.29
CA SER A 21 21.63 15.26 18.50
C SER A 21 21.93 13.77 18.28
N SER A 22 21.12 13.07 17.49
CA SER A 22 21.33 11.66 17.13
C SER A 22 22.52 11.48 16.20
N ALA A 23 22.73 12.39 15.23
CA ALA A 23 23.91 12.39 14.38
C ALA A 23 25.20 12.54 15.21
N LYS A 24 25.24 13.46 16.18
CA LYS A 24 26.39 13.63 17.09
C LYS A 24 26.67 12.35 17.89
N LYS A 25 25.64 11.67 18.40
CA LYS A 25 25.80 10.38 19.08
C LYS A 25 26.40 9.31 18.14
N TRP A 26 25.99 9.27 16.88
CA TRP A 26 26.55 8.34 15.89
C TRP A 26 28.02 8.60 15.58
N ASP A 27 28.46 9.86 15.61
CA ASP A 27 29.87 10.25 15.42
C ASP A 27 30.76 9.82 16.61
N GLU A 28 30.19 9.60 17.79
CA GLU A 28 30.89 9.10 18.99
C GLU A 28 31.04 7.57 19.01
N VAL A 29 30.27 6.84 18.19
CA VAL A 29 30.40 5.39 18.06
C VAL A 29 31.76 5.05 17.46
N ALA A 30 32.41 4.00 17.97
CA ALA A 30 33.73 3.53 17.51
C ALA A 30 33.68 2.93 16.09
N LYS A 31 33.50 3.81 15.09
CA LYS A 31 33.46 3.55 13.65
C LYS A 31 34.04 4.75 12.90
N PRO A 32 34.53 4.61 11.65
CA PRO A 32 34.81 5.78 10.82
C PRO A 32 33.53 6.60 10.60
N LEU A 33 33.65 7.92 10.50
CA LEU A 33 32.52 8.81 10.31
C LEU A 33 31.71 8.41 9.06
N GLY A 34 30.40 8.29 9.21
CA GLY A 34 29.46 7.91 8.15
C GLY A 34 29.65 6.50 7.57
N SER A 35 30.46 5.62 8.16
CA SER A 35 30.79 4.33 7.56
C SER A 35 29.60 3.36 7.43
N LEU A 36 28.50 3.58 8.17
CA LEU A 36 27.29 2.77 8.07
C LEU A 36 26.23 3.39 7.12
N GLY A 37 26.52 4.57 6.55
CA GLY A 37 25.75 5.21 5.49
C GLY A 37 24.24 5.26 5.79
N ARG A 38 23.45 4.67 4.89
CA ARG A 38 21.97 4.67 4.97
C ARG A 38 21.39 4.10 6.27
N LEU A 39 22.14 3.27 7.00
CA LEU A 39 21.69 2.78 8.29
C LEU A 39 21.65 3.91 9.33
N GLU A 40 22.66 4.77 9.35
CA GLU A 40 22.71 5.93 10.27
C GLU A 40 21.56 6.88 9.92
N GLU A 41 21.41 7.21 8.63
CA GLU A 41 20.33 8.05 8.10
C GLU A 41 18.95 7.53 8.49
N ALA A 42 18.69 6.22 8.31
CA ALA A 42 17.41 5.62 8.63
C ALA A 42 17.10 5.69 10.14
N VAL A 43 18.06 5.36 11.00
CA VAL A 43 17.87 5.40 12.46
C VAL A 43 17.61 6.84 12.92
N ILE A 44 18.43 7.80 12.49
CA ILE A 44 18.24 9.22 12.80
C ILE A 44 16.85 9.69 12.35
N GLY A 45 16.45 9.32 11.12
CA GLY A 45 15.16 9.68 10.56
C GLY A 45 13.98 9.14 11.37
N ILE A 46 14.08 7.91 11.87
CA ILE A 46 13.04 7.30 12.73
C ILE A 46 12.91 8.05 14.06
N LEU A 47 14.03 8.34 14.74
CA LEU A 47 14.00 9.06 16.02
C LEU A 47 13.40 10.46 15.85
N ALA A 48 13.78 11.16 14.78
CA ALA A 48 13.26 12.50 14.48
C ALA A 48 11.79 12.50 14.07
N ALA A 49 11.35 11.52 13.27
CA ALA A 49 9.95 11.40 12.84
C ALA A 49 9.00 10.99 13.98
N THR A 50 9.52 10.33 15.02
CA THR A 50 8.76 9.93 16.21
C THR A 50 8.84 10.96 17.33
N SER A 51 9.70 11.97 17.19
CA SER A 51 10.08 12.92 18.22
C SER A 51 10.47 12.24 19.55
N ASP A 52 11.07 11.06 19.47
CA ASP A 52 11.43 10.22 20.62
C ASP A 52 12.87 9.71 20.44
N PRO A 53 13.85 10.26 21.18
CA PRO A 53 15.24 9.86 21.07
C PRO A 53 15.51 8.43 21.61
N ASP A 54 14.55 7.84 22.33
CA ASP A 54 14.63 6.50 22.90
C ASP A 54 13.71 5.52 22.16
N TYR A 55 13.22 5.89 20.98
CA TYR A 55 12.31 5.05 20.19
C TYR A 55 12.95 3.71 19.81
N THR A 56 12.20 2.63 20.02
CA THR A 56 12.63 1.26 19.65
C THR A 56 11.63 0.61 18.71
N ILE A 57 12.11 -0.34 17.89
CA ILE A 57 11.31 -1.11 16.92
C ILE A 57 11.22 -2.57 17.41
N ASP A 58 10.65 -2.73 18.59
CA ASP A 58 10.45 -4.00 19.27
C ASP A 58 9.21 -4.76 18.75
N LYS A 59 8.16 -4.03 18.32
CA LYS A 59 6.92 -4.59 17.78
C LYS A 59 6.62 -4.07 16.37
N ARG A 60 6.40 -5.00 15.41
CA ARG A 60 6.35 -4.71 13.96
C ARG A 60 5.11 -5.33 13.33
N ALA A 61 4.48 -4.62 12.41
CA ALA A 61 3.31 -5.11 11.69
C ALA A 61 3.54 -5.10 10.18
N VAL A 62 2.99 -6.09 9.49
CA VAL A 62 2.74 -6.09 8.05
C VAL A 62 1.23 -6.06 7.85
N VAL A 63 0.70 -5.04 7.18
CA VAL A 63 -0.73 -4.92 6.88
C VAL A 63 -0.96 -5.20 5.41
N THR A 64 -1.66 -6.30 5.08
CA THR A 64 -1.95 -6.70 3.70
C THR A 64 -3.39 -6.39 3.32
N LEU A 65 -3.55 -5.43 2.39
CA LEU A 65 -4.85 -4.93 1.93
C LEU A 65 -5.32 -5.72 0.71
N CYS A 66 -6.43 -6.42 0.82
CA CYS A 66 -6.95 -7.31 -0.23
C CYS A 66 -8.18 -6.70 -0.91
N ALA A 67 -8.16 -6.62 -2.24
CA ALA A 67 -9.30 -6.13 -3.03
C ALA A 67 -9.31 -6.70 -4.45
N ALA A 68 -10.51 -6.98 -4.98
CA ALA A 68 -10.69 -7.38 -6.37
C ALA A 68 -10.78 -6.15 -7.30
N ASN A 69 -10.32 -6.30 -8.55
CA ASN A 69 -10.31 -5.21 -9.53
C ASN A 69 -11.17 -5.53 -10.75
N GLY A 70 -12.15 -4.68 -11.08
CA GLY A 70 -13.03 -4.89 -12.24
C GLY A 70 -12.31 -4.88 -13.58
N VAL A 71 -11.17 -4.20 -13.68
CA VAL A 71 -10.35 -4.13 -14.90
C VAL A 71 -9.79 -5.49 -15.35
N VAL A 72 -9.84 -6.51 -14.48
CA VAL A 72 -9.45 -7.89 -14.82
C VAL A 72 -10.28 -8.43 -15.99
N ASP A 73 -11.53 -8.01 -16.14
CA ASP A 73 -12.42 -8.43 -17.25
C ASP A 73 -11.89 -7.98 -18.62
N GLN A 74 -11.02 -6.98 -18.65
CA GLN A 74 -10.32 -6.54 -19.87
C GLN A 74 -9.12 -7.43 -20.23
N GLY A 75 -8.87 -8.53 -19.52
CA GLY A 75 -7.78 -9.46 -19.84
C GLY A 75 -6.39 -8.84 -19.70
N VAL A 76 -6.21 -7.97 -18.70
CA VAL A 76 -4.94 -7.30 -18.37
C VAL A 76 -3.99 -8.18 -17.52
N THR A 77 -4.37 -9.44 -17.32
CA THR A 77 -3.66 -10.45 -16.54
C THR A 77 -4.04 -11.85 -17.05
N MET A 78 -3.13 -12.81 -16.91
CA MET A 78 -3.39 -14.23 -17.23
C MET A 78 -4.07 -14.98 -16.08
N THR A 79 -4.09 -14.37 -14.88
CA THR A 79 -4.64 -14.97 -13.68
C THR A 79 -6.11 -14.59 -13.52
N PRO A 80 -7.04 -15.55 -13.28
CA PRO A 80 -8.44 -15.24 -13.02
C PRO A 80 -8.64 -14.38 -11.77
N GLY A 81 -9.64 -13.49 -11.77
CA GLY A 81 -9.93 -12.58 -10.67
C GLY A 81 -10.21 -13.27 -9.33
N VAL A 82 -10.84 -14.45 -9.36
CA VAL A 82 -11.15 -15.30 -8.18
C VAL A 82 -9.91 -15.67 -7.36
N VAL A 83 -8.72 -15.63 -7.96
CA VAL A 83 -7.45 -15.89 -7.26
C VAL A 83 -7.20 -14.86 -6.15
N THR A 84 -7.77 -13.65 -6.24
CA THR A 84 -7.70 -12.66 -5.14
C THR A 84 -8.26 -13.21 -3.83
N THR A 85 -9.44 -13.84 -3.87
CA THR A 85 -10.05 -14.47 -2.68
C THR A 85 -9.21 -15.62 -2.15
N ILE A 86 -8.56 -16.39 -3.04
CA ILE A 86 -7.63 -17.46 -2.66
C ILE A 86 -6.40 -16.90 -1.95
N LEU A 87 -5.84 -15.79 -2.45
CA LEU A 87 -4.70 -15.11 -1.82
C LEU A 87 -5.09 -14.55 -0.45
N ALA A 88 -6.22 -13.85 -0.34
CA ALA A 88 -6.73 -13.34 0.93
C ALA A 88 -6.91 -14.45 1.97
N LYS A 89 -7.50 -15.59 1.57
CA LYS A 89 -7.62 -16.77 2.42
C LYS A 89 -6.25 -17.29 2.86
N GLY A 90 -5.31 -17.44 1.92
CA GLY A 90 -3.96 -17.90 2.21
C GLY A 90 -3.20 -16.98 3.18
N LEU A 91 -3.38 -15.67 3.06
CA LEU A 91 -2.80 -14.66 3.95
C LEU A 91 -3.35 -14.80 5.37
N ALA A 92 -4.68 -14.87 5.52
CA ALA A 92 -5.36 -15.04 6.80
C ALA A 92 -4.99 -16.35 7.50
N GLU A 93 -4.81 -17.43 6.73
CA GLU A 93 -4.36 -18.73 7.24
C GLU A 93 -2.84 -18.83 7.48
N ASN A 94 -2.08 -17.73 7.29
CA ASN A 94 -0.63 -17.66 7.42
C ASN A 94 0.18 -18.57 6.49
N LYS A 95 -0.30 -18.79 5.27
CA LYS A 95 0.28 -19.75 4.30
C LYS A 95 1.05 -19.12 3.15
N LEU A 96 1.06 -17.79 3.01
CA LEU A 96 1.78 -17.14 1.92
C LEU A 96 3.22 -16.78 2.31
N THR A 97 4.02 -16.49 1.29
CA THR A 97 5.44 -16.15 1.43
C THR A 97 5.66 -14.95 2.35
N VAL A 98 4.79 -13.94 2.29
CA VAL A 98 4.85 -12.78 3.19
C VAL A 98 4.72 -13.18 4.66
N ASN A 99 3.89 -14.17 5.01
CA ASN A 99 3.77 -14.67 6.38
C ASN A 99 5.07 -15.31 6.85
N THR A 100 5.73 -16.10 5.98
CA THR A 100 7.02 -16.71 6.29
C THR A 100 8.12 -15.65 6.47
N MET A 101 8.17 -14.64 5.58
CA MET A 101 9.15 -13.55 5.68
C MET A 101 8.91 -12.66 6.90
N ALA A 102 7.65 -12.37 7.22
CA ALA A 102 7.26 -11.59 8.40
C ALA A 102 7.68 -12.31 9.69
N ALA A 103 7.51 -13.64 9.76
CA ALA A 103 7.97 -14.43 10.91
C ALA A 103 9.49 -14.33 11.12
N VAL A 104 10.30 -14.37 10.05
CA VAL A 104 11.76 -14.15 10.11
C VAL A 104 12.08 -12.72 10.57
N ALA A 105 11.29 -11.74 10.14
CA ALA A 105 11.43 -10.35 10.54
C ALA A 105 10.81 -10.04 11.92
N HIS A 106 10.26 -11.03 12.62
CA HIS A 106 9.51 -10.86 13.88
C HIS A 106 8.40 -9.80 13.77
N ALA A 107 7.63 -9.87 12.68
CA ALA A 107 6.49 -8.99 12.42
C ALA A 107 5.19 -9.78 12.35
N ASP A 108 4.13 -9.24 12.94
CA ASP A 108 2.78 -9.78 12.87
C ASP A 108 2.13 -9.39 11.54
N VAL A 109 1.37 -10.30 10.93
CA VAL A 109 0.67 -10.03 9.67
C VAL A 109 -0.82 -9.82 9.93
N PHE A 110 -1.33 -8.67 9.48
CA PHE A 110 -2.74 -8.30 9.52
C PHE A 110 -3.30 -8.32 8.11
N THR A 111 -4.15 -9.31 7.83
CA THR A 111 -4.83 -9.41 6.54
C THR A 111 -6.14 -8.66 6.62
N VAL A 112 -6.38 -7.74 5.69
CA VAL A 112 -7.57 -6.88 5.66
C VAL A 112 -8.30 -7.07 4.34
N ASP A 113 -9.59 -7.39 4.42
CA ASP A 113 -10.48 -7.35 3.29
C ASP A 113 -10.99 -5.91 3.08
N MET A 114 -10.47 -5.24 2.05
CA MET A 114 -10.92 -3.91 1.63
C MET A 114 -12.02 -3.97 0.56
N GLY A 115 -12.27 -5.16 -0.01
CA GLY A 115 -13.24 -5.35 -1.07
C GLY A 115 -12.87 -6.47 -2.03
N ILE A 116 -12.64 -7.69 -1.54
CA ILE A 116 -12.66 -8.88 -2.39
C ILE A 116 -14.08 -9.08 -2.96
N ALA A 117 -14.17 -9.71 -4.13
CA ALA A 117 -15.41 -9.80 -4.90
C ALA A 117 -16.56 -10.48 -4.11
N GLU A 118 -16.25 -11.61 -3.47
CA GLU A 118 -17.19 -12.35 -2.63
C GLU A 118 -16.75 -12.30 -1.17
N PRO A 119 -17.61 -11.88 -0.23
CA PRO A 119 -17.27 -11.83 1.19
C PRO A 119 -16.76 -13.19 1.68
N LEU A 120 -15.75 -13.16 2.55
CA LEU A 120 -15.15 -14.34 3.12
C LEU A 120 -15.09 -14.21 4.65
N GLU A 121 -15.85 -15.02 5.36
CA GLU A 121 -15.82 -15.07 6.83
C GLU A 121 -14.85 -16.15 7.30
N ILE A 122 -13.64 -15.73 7.68
CA ILE A 122 -12.61 -16.62 8.24
C ILE A 122 -11.84 -15.91 9.35
N GLU A 123 -11.30 -16.69 10.29
CA GLU A 123 -10.35 -16.18 11.28
C GLU A 123 -9.09 -15.64 10.59
N GLY A 124 -8.54 -14.54 11.12
CA GLY A 124 -7.33 -13.90 10.59
C GLY A 124 -7.56 -12.95 9.41
N LEU A 125 -8.80 -12.77 8.95
CA LEU A 125 -9.19 -11.77 7.96
C LEU A 125 -10.03 -10.66 8.61
N LEU A 126 -9.50 -9.44 8.63
CA LEU A 126 -10.20 -8.27 9.14
C LEU A 126 -11.19 -7.77 8.07
N ASP A 127 -12.48 -7.77 8.39
CA ASP A 127 -13.50 -7.18 7.52
C ASP A 127 -13.48 -5.66 7.63
N ARG A 128 -13.09 -5.00 6.53
CA ARG A 128 -13.16 -3.55 6.31
C ARG A 128 -13.67 -3.23 4.91
N ARG A 129 -14.58 -4.06 4.39
CA ARG A 129 -14.98 -4.02 2.98
C ARG A 129 -15.65 -2.70 2.60
N ILE A 130 -15.21 -2.13 1.48
CA ILE A 130 -15.81 -0.94 0.86
C ILE A 130 -16.90 -1.34 -0.15
N GLY A 131 -16.71 -2.48 -0.83
CA GLY A 131 -17.62 -3.02 -1.83
C GLY A 131 -17.15 -4.37 -2.37
N PRO A 132 -17.89 -5.01 -3.31
CA PRO A 132 -17.54 -6.29 -3.91
C PRO A 132 -16.50 -6.15 -5.04
N GLY A 133 -15.33 -5.59 -4.73
CA GLY A 133 -14.33 -5.18 -5.71
C GLY A 133 -14.57 -3.78 -6.28
N THR A 134 -13.60 -3.30 -7.03
CA THR A 134 -13.69 -2.01 -7.75
C THR A 134 -14.35 -2.17 -9.12
N GLY A 135 -14.88 -1.07 -9.65
CA GLY A 135 -15.33 -0.97 -11.04
C GLY A 135 -14.18 -1.13 -12.05
N ASP A 136 -14.55 -1.41 -13.29
CA ASP A 136 -13.61 -1.44 -14.41
C ASP A 136 -13.22 -0.01 -14.81
N ILE A 137 -11.97 0.36 -14.48
CA ILE A 137 -11.43 1.69 -14.75
C ILE A 137 -11.45 2.08 -16.24
N SER A 138 -11.53 1.12 -17.16
CA SER A 138 -11.62 1.40 -18.60
C SER A 138 -13.02 1.80 -19.07
N GLN A 139 -14.04 1.60 -18.23
CA GLN A 139 -15.44 1.89 -18.53
C GLN A 139 -16.02 3.02 -17.66
N GLY A 140 -15.33 3.39 -16.58
CA GLY A 140 -15.76 4.42 -15.64
C GLY A 140 -14.86 4.43 -14.41
N PRO A 141 -15.25 5.07 -13.30
CA PRO A 141 -14.43 5.15 -12.11
C PRO A 141 -14.35 3.81 -11.38
N ALA A 142 -13.23 3.56 -10.70
CA ALA A 142 -13.03 2.39 -9.85
C ALA A 142 -14.03 2.34 -8.68
N MET A 143 -14.41 3.51 -8.16
CA MET A 143 -15.30 3.69 -7.00
C MET A 143 -15.80 5.14 -6.98
N SER A 144 -16.80 5.43 -6.15
CA SER A 144 -17.18 6.83 -5.88
C SER A 144 -16.15 7.54 -5.02
N ARG A 145 -16.17 8.89 -5.02
CA ARG A 145 -15.30 9.70 -4.15
C ARG A 145 -15.51 9.36 -2.67
N GLU A 146 -16.77 9.14 -2.26
CA GLU A 146 -17.10 8.76 -0.89
C GLU A 146 -16.50 7.40 -0.51
N GLN A 147 -16.49 6.45 -1.43
CA GLN A 147 -15.85 5.14 -1.22
C GLN A 147 -14.34 5.27 -1.10
N ALA A 148 -13.71 6.14 -1.89
CA ALA A 148 -12.27 6.43 -1.78
C ALA A 148 -11.93 7.05 -0.41
N LEU A 149 -12.70 8.04 0.03
CA LEU A 149 -12.56 8.66 1.36
C LEU A 149 -12.77 7.65 2.49
N GLN A 150 -13.75 6.75 2.35
CA GLN A 150 -13.98 5.67 3.32
C GLN A 150 -12.80 4.70 3.37
N ALA A 151 -12.24 4.30 2.22
CA ALA A 151 -11.07 3.42 2.16
C ALA A 151 -9.84 4.04 2.82
N MET A 152 -9.61 5.34 2.58
CA MET A 152 -8.55 6.10 3.24
C MET A 152 -8.77 6.18 4.76
N GLN A 153 -10.00 6.44 5.21
CA GLN A 153 -10.32 6.48 6.63
C GLN A 153 -10.06 5.12 7.31
N VAL A 154 -10.42 4.01 6.66
CA VAL A 154 -10.08 2.66 7.14
C VAL A 154 -8.57 2.51 7.33
N GLY A 155 -7.75 2.97 6.38
CA GLY A 155 -6.29 2.95 6.49
C GLY A 155 -5.78 3.75 7.71
N ILE A 156 -6.33 4.95 7.92
CA ILE A 156 -6.01 5.79 9.09
C ILE A 156 -6.37 5.06 10.39
N ASP A 157 -7.55 4.48 10.47
CA ASP A 157 -8.04 3.79 11.67
C ASP A 157 -7.19 2.54 11.96
N LEU A 158 -6.83 1.75 10.95
CA LEU A 158 -5.93 0.60 11.11
C LEU A 158 -4.58 1.00 11.71
N VAL A 159 -3.98 2.09 11.23
CA VAL A 159 -2.69 2.58 11.75
C VAL A 159 -2.84 3.08 13.20
N ARG A 160 -3.94 3.76 13.53
CA ARG A 160 -4.23 4.21 14.91
C ARG A 160 -4.41 3.02 15.85
N ASP A 161 -5.23 2.05 15.47
CA ASP A 161 -5.48 0.82 16.24
C ASP A 161 -4.17 0.05 16.50
N LEU A 162 -3.30 -0.07 15.48
CA LEU A 162 -2.02 -0.76 15.63
C LEU A 162 -1.05 0.04 16.53
N LYS A 163 -1.04 1.37 16.44
CA LYS A 163 -0.25 2.22 17.32
C LYS A 163 -0.68 2.05 18.79
N GLU A 164 -1.99 2.03 19.06
CA GLU A 164 -2.53 1.80 20.41
C GLU A 164 -2.17 0.41 20.95
N GLN A 165 -2.10 -0.60 20.08
CA GLN A 165 -1.60 -1.94 20.40
C GLN A 165 -0.07 -2.03 20.55
N GLY A 166 0.63 -0.90 20.42
CA GLY A 166 2.07 -0.78 20.64
C GLY A 166 2.95 -1.11 19.44
N TYR A 167 2.40 -1.28 18.23
CA TYR A 167 3.21 -1.45 17.02
C TYR A 167 3.99 -0.17 16.71
N LYS A 168 5.28 -0.33 16.38
CA LYS A 168 6.25 0.76 16.21
C LYS A 168 6.64 1.02 14.76
N ILE A 169 6.49 0.01 13.92
CA ILE A 169 6.68 0.15 12.49
C ILE A 169 5.63 -0.69 11.77
N ILE A 170 5.14 -0.15 10.66
CA ILE A 170 4.17 -0.80 9.81
C ILE A 170 4.77 -0.88 8.42
N CYS A 171 4.74 -2.08 7.86
CA CYS A 171 4.96 -2.33 6.44
C CYS A 171 3.59 -2.57 5.80
N THR A 172 3.29 -1.87 4.70
CA THR A 172 2.06 -2.11 3.95
C THR A 172 2.32 -3.08 2.80
N GLY A 173 1.37 -3.96 2.56
CA GLY A 173 1.31 -4.85 1.42
C GLY A 173 -0.10 -4.90 0.84
N GLU A 174 -0.22 -5.56 -0.29
CA GLU A 174 -1.47 -5.58 -1.04
C GLU A 174 -1.63 -6.92 -1.77
N ALA A 175 -2.87 -7.30 -2.06
CA ALA A 175 -3.19 -8.48 -2.84
C ALA A 175 -4.46 -8.24 -3.65
N GLY A 176 -4.32 -8.13 -4.96
CA GLY A 176 -5.45 -7.95 -5.87
C GLY A 176 -5.11 -8.28 -7.29
N ILE A 177 -5.74 -9.28 -7.88
CA ILE A 177 -5.49 -9.57 -9.30
C ILE A 177 -5.92 -8.35 -10.14
N GLY A 178 -5.04 -7.91 -11.04
CA GLY A 178 -5.24 -6.74 -11.91
C GLY A 178 -4.78 -5.39 -11.34
N ASN A 179 -4.44 -5.30 -10.05
CA ASN A 179 -3.99 -4.09 -9.34
C ASN A 179 -2.87 -3.30 -10.03
N THR A 180 -1.92 -3.97 -10.68
CA THR A 180 -0.81 -3.31 -11.37
C THR A 180 -1.27 -2.47 -12.55
N THR A 181 -2.50 -2.68 -13.05
CA THR A 181 -3.11 -1.86 -14.10
C THR A 181 -3.56 -0.52 -13.53
N SER A 182 -4.27 -0.52 -12.39
CA SER A 182 -4.68 0.72 -11.73
C SER A 182 -3.48 1.50 -11.19
N SER A 183 -2.47 0.83 -10.61
CA SER A 183 -1.25 1.51 -10.17
C SER A 183 -0.47 2.14 -11.33
N SER A 184 -0.40 1.48 -12.49
CA SER A 184 0.24 2.06 -13.69
C SER A 184 -0.55 3.27 -14.20
N ALA A 185 -1.89 3.23 -14.17
CA ALA A 185 -2.72 4.37 -14.55
C ALA A 185 -2.51 5.57 -13.61
N ILE A 186 -2.51 5.35 -12.28
CA ILE A 186 -2.22 6.40 -11.28
C ILE A 186 -0.82 6.97 -11.51
N THR A 187 0.19 6.11 -11.69
CA THR A 187 1.58 6.53 -11.91
C THR A 187 1.71 7.36 -13.19
N THR A 188 1.02 6.98 -14.26
CA THR A 188 1.00 7.72 -15.52
C THR A 188 0.48 9.15 -15.31
N VAL A 189 -0.65 9.30 -14.61
CA VAL A 189 -1.27 10.61 -14.37
C VAL A 189 -0.40 11.48 -13.47
N LEU A 190 0.12 10.93 -12.37
CA LEU A 190 0.91 11.69 -11.40
C LEU A 190 2.28 12.14 -11.94
N LEU A 191 2.87 11.37 -12.85
CA LEU A 191 4.20 11.64 -13.38
C LEU A 191 4.19 12.25 -14.79
N ASP A 192 3.02 12.47 -15.39
CA ASP A 192 2.87 12.84 -16.81
C ASP A 192 3.70 11.95 -17.74
N GLY A 193 3.70 10.63 -17.46
CA GLY A 193 4.55 9.66 -18.14
C GLY A 193 3.85 8.92 -19.28
N ASP A 194 4.62 8.21 -20.11
CA ASP A 194 4.04 7.32 -21.13
C ASP A 194 3.58 5.99 -20.50
N PRO A 195 2.29 5.59 -20.64
CA PRO A 195 1.82 4.28 -20.22
C PRO A 195 2.66 3.11 -20.75
N VAL A 196 3.30 3.24 -21.91
CA VAL A 196 4.17 2.18 -22.46
C VAL A 196 5.39 1.94 -21.57
N GLU A 197 6.02 3.02 -21.08
CA GLU A 197 7.21 2.95 -20.24
C GLU A 197 6.88 2.55 -18.80
N LEU A 198 5.71 2.98 -18.32
CA LEU A 198 5.26 2.77 -16.94
C LEU A 198 4.49 1.47 -16.72
N THR A 199 4.19 0.71 -17.77
CA THR A 199 3.45 -0.56 -17.65
C THR A 199 4.39 -1.76 -17.71
N GLY A 200 4.50 -2.46 -16.60
CA GLY A 200 5.17 -3.76 -16.53
C GLY A 200 4.26 -4.93 -16.94
N ARG A 201 4.89 -6.07 -17.30
CA ARG A 201 4.22 -7.34 -17.62
C ARG A 201 3.49 -7.99 -16.44
N GLY A 202 3.70 -7.52 -15.22
CA GLY A 202 3.16 -8.14 -14.02
C GLY A 202 3.53 -9.63 -13.96
N VAL A 203 2.54 -10.49 -13.78
CA VAL A 203 2.69 -11.96 -13.71
C VAL A 203 2.82 -12.57 -15.11
N GLY A 204 3.84 -12.16 -15.88
CA GLY A 204 4.29 -12.87 -17.09
C GLY A 204 3.44 -12.70 -18.35
N LEU A 205 2.82 -11.52 -18.59
CA LEU A 205 2.08 -11.26 -19.83
C LEU A 205 2.91 -11.43 -21.11
N SER A 206 2.27 -11.92 -22.18
CA SER A 206 2.80 -11.88 -23.55
C SER A 206 2.89 -10.44 -24.08
N ASP A 207 3.48 -10.26 -25.26
CA ASP A 207 3.59 -8.95 -25.92
C ASP A 207 2.20 -8.40 -26.26
N GLU A 208 1.30 -9.25 -26.75
CA GLU A 208 -0.09 -8.89 -27.01
C GLU A 208 -0.83 -8.54 -25.72
N GLY A 209 -0.58 -9.30 -24.64
CA GLY A 209 -1.15 -9.03 -23.32
C GLY A 209 -0.68 -7.68 -22.75
N LEU A 210 0.60 -7.35 -22.92
CA LEU A 210 1.16 -6.05 -22.52
C LEU A 210 0.54 -4.91 -23.35
N ALA A 211 0.45 -5.06 -24.68
CA ALA A 211 -0.17 -4.07 -25.55
C ALA A 211 -1.64 -3.82 -25.17
N LYS A 212 -2.40 -4.89 -24.85
CA LYS A 212 -3.77 -4.78 -24.37
C LYS A 212 -3.84 -4.02 -23.04
N LYS A 213 -2.97 -4.35 -22.08
CA LYS A 213 -2.91 -3.66 -20.79
C LYS A 213 -2.61 -2.17 -20.93
N VAL A 214 -1.65 -1.80 -21.79
CA VAL A 214 -1.33 -0.40 -22.11
C VAL A 214 -2.55 0.31 -22.72
N ALA A 215 -3.24 -0.33 -23.67
CA ALA A 215 -4.45 0.24 -24.26
C ALA A 215 -5.57 0.45 -23.23
N THR A 216 -5.76 -0.51 -22.31
CA THR A 216 -6.73 -0.40 -21.20
C THR A 216 -6.37 0.76 -20.27
N ILE A 217 -5.09 0.98 -19.95
CA ILE A 217 -4.64 2.10 -19.11
C ILE A 217 -4.90 3.44 -19.80
N LYS A 218 -4.55 3.57 -21.10
CA LYS A 218 -4.83 4.78 -21.89
C LYS A 218 -6.31 5.10 -21.90
N ARG A 219 -7.14 4.08 -22.13
CA ARG A 219 -8.60 4.21 -22.10
C ARG A 219 -9.12 4.63 -20.73
N ALA A 220 -8.59 4.05 -19.66
CA ALA A 220 -9.01 4.39 -18.30
C ALA A 220 -8.77 5.85 -17.95
N ILE A 221 -7.60 6.38 -18.33
CA ILE A 221 -7.26 7.80 -18.14
C ILE A 221 -8.19 8.69 -18.98
N GLU A 222 -8.44 8.33 -20.24
CA GLU A 222 -9.34 9.09 -21.12
C GLU A 222 -10.78 9.16 -20.60
N VAL A 223 -11.34 8.04 -20.14
CA VAL A 223 -12.75 7.98 -19.66
C VAL A 223 -12.94 8.76 -18.37
N ASN A 224 -12.00 8.64 -17.45
CA ASN A 224 -12.13 9.20 -16.11
C ASN A 224 -11.63 10.63 -16.02
N ALA A 225 -10.73 11.05 -16.92
CA ALA A 225 -10.10 12.37 -16.94
C ALA A 225 -9.69 12.86 -15.54
N PRO A 226 -8.86 12.09 -14.80
CA PRO A 226 -8.52 12.43 -13.42
C PRO A 226 -7.75 13.76 -13.34
N ASP A 227 -8.06 14.57 -12.32
CA ASP A 227 -7.33 15.80 -12.03
C ASP A 227 -6.03 15.45 -11.29
N VAL A 228 -4.88 15.78 -11.86
CA VAL A 228 -3.56 15.53 -11.26
C VAL A 228 -3.39 16.26 -9.91
N ASN A 229 -4.15 17.32 -9.65
CA ASN A 229 -4.10 18.09 -8.40
C ASN A 229 -5.09 17.57 -7.34
N ASP A 230 -5.95 16.60 -7.67
CA ASP A 230 -6.88 15.97 -6.74
C ASP A 230 -6.69 14.45 -6.75
N ALA A 231 -6.00 13.95 -5.73
CA ALA A 231 -5.67 12.53 -5.63
C ALA A 231 -6.87 11.62 -5.28
N ILE A 232 -8.07 12.18 -5.00
CA ILE A 232 -9.24 11.45 -4.47
C ILE A 232 -10.36 11.33 -5.49
#